data_AF-A0A1B6CKH0-F1
#
_entry.id   AF-A0A1B6CKH0-F1
#
_cell.length_a   1.000
_cell.length_b   1.000
_cell.length_c   1.000
_cell.angle_alpha   90.00
_cell.angle_beta   90.00
_cell.angle_gamma   90.00
#
_symmetry.space_group_name_H-M   'P 1'
#
loop_
_entity.id
_entity.type
_entity.pdbx_description
1 polymer ?
#
loop_
_entity_poly.entity_id
_entity_poly.type
_entity_poly.pdbx_seq_one_letter_code
_entity_poly.pdbx_strand_id
1 'polypeptide(L)'
;PFDSPYILENLEPQKTYNFRFAAINDVGLSGWGGFQQRTMPQKSSPEAPVILDIKQNGYITSPYPHSYDLRWSIPSHNGEPINEYEIKYCIIQKINDVWTEAEGGCIIKEHRAVELTNFKLTNLLPDTYYNLQVRAHNVIGFSVPGEARMKTSRGSDTHPLVHDNSHLSSAMIVVIVVAVLIVILVIVDVSCYFVNSTGLLWLMCGTSQTRNQREDDAKLGSEAKELLNNGNKDSKVQIDSQRPMLDYSMKKDTTVEFDMKRSISKTSFVGKDSAV
;
A
#
# COMPACT_ATOMS: atom_id res chain seq x y z
N PRO A 1 -21.01 -1.42 24.08
CA PRO A 1 -21.05 -2.17 22.81
C PRO A 1 -21.62 -3.58 23.06
N PHE A 2 -22.93 -3.75 22.92
CA PHE A 2 -23.65 -4.97 23.34
C PHE A 2 -24.01 -5.94 22.20
N ASP A 3 -23.48 -5.73 20.99
CA ASP A 3 -23.75 -6.60 19.82
C ASP A 3 -22.47 -6.82 18.99
N SER A 4 -21.47 -7.52 19.53
CA SER A 4 -20.37 -8.04 18.73
C SER A 4 -20.73 -9.47 18.28
N PRO A 5 -21.00 -9.72 16.98
CA PRO A 5 -21.29 -11.06 16.50
C PRO A 5 -20.06 -11.95 16.59
N TYR A 6 -20.25 -13.22 16.95
CA TYR A 6 -19.22 -14.25 16.78
C TYR A 6 -19.22 -14.73 15.33
N ILE A 7 -18.11 -14.53 14.62
CA ILE A 7 -17.95 -14.93 13.22
C ILE A 7 -17.19 -16.26 13.19
N LEU A 8 -17.86 -17.30 12.69
CA LEU A 8 -17.23 -18.59 12.45
C LEU A 8 -16.71 -18.64 11.00
N GLU A 9 -15.38 -18.65 10.88
CA GLU A 9 -14.68 -18.65 9.59
C GLU A 9 -14.26 -20.07 9.16
N ASN A 10 -13.74 -20.19 7.93
CA ASN A 10 -13.17 -21.42 7.38
C ASN A 10 -14.15 -22.61 7.29
N LEU A 11 -15.44 -22.31 7.12
CA LEU A 11 -16.44 -23.33 6.81
C LEU A 11 -16.33 -23.76 5.35
N GLU A 12 -16.39 -25.06 5.11
CA GLU A 12 -16.44 -25.61 3.75
C GLU A 12 -17.67 -25.09 2.97
N PRO A 13 -17.51 -24.64 1.71
CA PRO A 13 -18.61 -24.23 0.84
C PRO A 13 -19.58 -25.39 0.55
N GLN A 14 -20.83 -25.07 0.22
CA GLN A 14 -21.91 -26.03 -0.08
C GLN A 14 -22.14 -27.11 1.00
N LYS A 15 -21.60 -26.92 2.20
CA LYS A 15 -21.76 -27.85 3.32
C LYS A 15 -22.81 -27.34 4.28
N THR A 16 -23.66 -28.26 4.72
CA THR A 16 -24.69 -28.00 5.73
C THR A 16 -24.14 -28.29 7.12
N TYR A 17 -24.15 -27.26 7.97
CA TYR A 17 -23.76 -27.32 9.37
C TYR A 17 -24.99 -27.23 10.26
N ASN A 18 -24.95 -27.93 11.40
CA ASN A 18 -25.96 -27.82 12.45
C ASN A 18 -25.31 -27.16 13.67
N PHE A 19 -25.73 -25.95 13.99
CA PHE A 19 -25.25 -25.19 15.13
C PHE A 19 -26.20 -25.37 16.31
N ARG A 20 -25.67 -25.41 17.54
CA ARG A 20 -26.46 -25.27 18.76
C ARG A 20 -25.68 -24.42 19.74
N PHE A 21 -26.38 -23.74 20.63
CA PHE A 21 -25.78 -22.77 21.53
C PHE A 21 -26.19 -23.08 22.97
N ALA A 22 -25.28 -22.87 23.91
CA ALA A 22 -25.56 -22.87 25.33
C ALA A 22 -24.90 -21.62 25.92
N ALA A 23 -25.54 -21.01 26.91
CA ALA A 23 -24.99 -19.87 27.65
C ALA A 23 -24.22 -20.39 28.86
N ILE A 24 -23.11 -19.75 29.21
CA ILE A 24 -22.37 -20.02 30.45
C ILE A 24 -22.37 -18.77 31.32
N ASN A 25 -22.58 -18.94 32.62
CA ASN A 25 -22.41 -17.89 33.63
C ASN A 25 -21.60 -18.44 34.82
N ASP A 26 -21.43 -17.64 35.87
CA ASP A 26 -20.65 -18.01 37.07
C ASP A 26 -21.21 -19.24 37.83
N VAL A 27 -22.49 -19.58 37.61
CA VAL A 27 -23.14 -20.77 38.20
C VAL A 27 -22.90 -22.02 37.34
N GLY A 28 -22.80 -21.85 36.02
CA GLY A 28 -22.47 -22.94 35.10
C GLY A 28 -23.10 -22.80 33.72
N LEU A 29 -23.06 -23.92 32.98
CA LEU A 29 -23.59 -24.02 31.62
C LEU A 29 -25.12 -24.21 31.63
N SER A 30 -25.82 -23.49 30.77
CA SER A 30 -27.24 -23.70 30.51
C SER A 30 -27.49 -25.02 29.77
N GLY A 31 -28.77 -25.40 29.65
CA GLY A 31 -29.16 -26.38 28.65
C GLY A 31 -28.82 -25.91 27.23
N TRP A 32 -28.51 -26.85 26.34
CA TRP A 32 -28.32 -26.56 24.93
C TRP A 32 -29.65 -26.14 24.29
N GLY A 33 -29.62 -25.07 23.50
CA GLY A 33 -30.70 -24.70 22.61
C GLY A 33 -30.88 -25.69 21.45
N GLY A 34 -31.96 -25.51 20.68
CA GLY A 34 -32.24 -26.33 19.50
C GLY A 34 -31.18 -26.18 18.41
N PHE A 35 -31.08 -27.20 17.55
CA PHE A 35 -30.20 -27.14 16.38
C PHE A 35 -30.71 -26.10 15.37
N GLN A 36 -29.78 -25.28 14.87
CA GLN A 36 -29.96 -24.34 13.77
C GLN A 36 -29.13 -24.82 12.59
N GLN A 37 -29.81 -25.22 11.52
CA GLN A 37 -29.15 -25.68 10.30
C GLN A 37 -28.82 -24.50 9.38
N ARG A 38 -27.60 -24.46 8.85
CA ARG A 38 -27.19 -23.49 7.83
C ARG A 38 -26.36 -24.19 6.75
N THR A 39 -26.69 -23.92 5.49
CA THR A 39 -25.92 -24.39 4.34
C THR A 39 -25.05 -23.26 3.84
N MET A 40 -23.74 -23.49 3.77
CA MET A 40 -22.81 -22.50 3.24
C MET A 40 -23.03 -22.31 1.74
N PRO A 41 -22.89 -21.07 1.21
CA PRO A 41 -23.02 -20.82 -0.22
C PRO A 41 -21.93 -21.56 -1.01
N GLN A 42 -22.15 -21.67 -2.32
CA GLN A 42 -21.10 -22.09 -3.24
C GLN A 42 -20.05 -20.97 -3.37
N LYS A 43 -18.80 -21.35 -3.62
CA LYS A 43 -17.79 -20.39 -4.05
C LYS A 43 -18.21 -19.78 -5.39
N SER A 44 -17.99 -18.48 -5.57
CA SER A 44 -18.37 -17.78 -6.79
C SER A 44 -17.30 -16.74 -7.17
N SER A 45 -17.47 -16.12 -8.35
CA SER A 45 -16.69 -14.94 -8.71
C SER A 45 -16.86 -13.84 -7.64
N PRO A 46 -15.91 -12.90 -7.55
CA PRO A 46 -15.99 -11.83 -6.56
C PRO A 46 -17.22 -10.94 -6.78
N GLU A 47 -17.58 -10.16 -5.76
CA GLU A 47 -18.56 -9.07 -5.92
C GLU A 47 -17.99 -7.92 -6.76
N ALA A 48 -18.87 -7.02 -7.20
CA ALA A 48 -18.48 -5.83 -7.95
C ALA A 48 -17.63 -4.88 -7.08
N PRO A 49 -16.44 -4.45 -7.54
CA PRO A 49 -15.71 -3.37 -6.89
C PRO A 49 -16.54 -2.08 -6.84
N VAL A 50 -16.44 -1.30 -5.77
CA VAL A 50 -17.09 0.02 -5.70
C VAL A 50 -16.05 1.08 -5.98
N ILE A 51 -16.25 1.87 -7.04
CA ILE A 51 -15.38 3.01 -7.35
C ILE A 51 -15.59 4.10 -6.30
N LEU A 52 -14.48 4.54 -5.68
CA LEU A 52 -14.45 5.45 -4.55
C LEU A 52 -14.14 6.87 -5.03
N ASP A 53 -15.18 7.65 -5.33
CA ASP A 53 -15.06 9.09 -5.58
C ASP A 53 -16.41 9.81 -5.36
N ILE A 54 -16.38 11.13 -5.29
CA ILE A 54 -17.53 12.00 -5.14
C ILE A 54 -18.08 12.33 -6.53
N LYS A 55 -19.33 11.91 -6.78
CA LYS A 55 -20.05 12.25 -8.01
C LYS A 55 -20.72 13.61 -7.83
N GLN A 56 -20.45 14.54 -8.75
CA GLN A 56 -21.15 15.81 -8.90
C GLN A 56 -21.99 15.74 -10.18
N ASN A 57 -23.29 16.06 -10.09
CA ASN A 57 -24.21 16.00 -11.23
C ASN A 57 -24.21 14.65 -11.97
N GLY A 58 -23.97 13.55 -11.23
CA GLY A 58 -24.00 12.17 -11.76
C GLY A 58 -22.71 11.67 -12.41
N TYR A 59 -21.62 12.44 -12.38
CA TYR A 59 -20.29 12.03 -12.84
C TYR A 59 -19.19 12.57 -11.91
N ILE A 60 -17.99 12.02 -12.03
CA ILE A 60 -16.80 12.44 -11.28
C ILE A 60 -16.04 13.47 -12.11
N THR A 61 -15.55 14.55 -11.50
CA THR A 61 -14.73 15.54 -12.21
C THR A 61 -13.27 15.30 -11.89
N SER A 62 -12.47 14.93 -12.90
CA SER A 62 -11.01 14.86 -12.73
C SER A 62 -10.43 16.27 -12.61
N PRO A 63 -9.51 16.51 -11.67
CA PRO A 63 -8.78 17.77 -11.58
C PRO A 63 -7.76 17.94 -12.72
N TYR A 64 -7.43 16.87 -13.45
CA TYR A 64 -6.43 16.88 -14.52
C TYR A 64 -7.04 16.62 -15.90
N PRO A 65 -6.47 17.21 -16.97
CA PRO A 65 -6.98 17.05 -18.32
C PRO A 65 -6.61 15.71 -18.96
N HIS A 66 -5.45 15.14 -18.61
CA HIS A 66 -4.88 13.97 -19.28
C HIS A 66 -4.70 12.75 -18.36
N SER A 67 -5.13 12.84 -17.10
CA SER A 67 -4.97 11.76 -16.13
C SER A 67 -6.07 11.75 -15.08
N TYR A 68 -6.22 10.61 -14.40
CA TYR A 68 -7.10 10.46 -13.26
C TYR A 68 -6.66 9.29 -12.40
N ASP A 69 -6.63 9.48 -11.08
CA ASP A 69 -6.24 8.45 -10.13
C ASP A 69 -7.50 7.68 -9.69
N LEU A 70 -7.79 6.58 -10.37
CA LEU A 70 -8.94 5.72 -10.09
C LEU A 70 -8.69 4.94 -8.79
N ARG A 71 -9.71 4.89 -7.92
CA ARG A 71 -9.68 4.14 -6.66
C ARG A 71 -10.95 3.31 -6.51
N TRP A 72 -10.84 2.14 -5.90
CA TRP A 72 -11.97 1.26 -5.60
C TRP A 72 -11.83 0.57 -4.24
N SER A 73 -12.93 -0.02 -3.75
CA SER A 73 -12.92 -0.90 -2.57
C SER A 73 -12.60 -2.34 -2.96
N ILE A 74 -11.92 -3.08 -2.09
CA ILE A 74 -11.77 -4.53 -2.22
C ILE A 74 -13.17 -5.17 -2.04
N PRO A 75 -13.72 -5.87 -3.03
CA PRO A 75 -15.02 -6.53 -2.89
C PRO A 75 -14.92 -7.84 -2.11
N SER A 76 -16.05 -8.41 -1.70
CA SER A 76 -16.09 -9.77 -1.17
C SER A 76 -15.58 -10.77 -2.22
N HIS A 77 -14.66 -11.63 -1.81
CA HIS A 77 -14.01 -12.60 -2.69
C HIS A 77 -14.80 -13.93 -2.80
N ASN A 78 -15.90 -14.08 -2.06
CA ASN A 78 -16.84 -15.21 -2.13
C ASN A 78 -16.19 -16.60 -2.06
N GLY A 79 -15.17 -16.74 -1.21
CA GLY A 79 -14.52 -18.02 -0.90
C GLY A 79 -13.33 -18.41 -1.78
N GLU A 80 -12.98 -17.62 -2.80
CA GLU A 80 -11.74 -17.77 -3.57
C GLU A 80 -10.99 -16.44 -3.63
N PRO A 81 -9.66 -16.39 -3.41
CA PRO A 81 -8.93 -15.14 -3.35
C PRO A 81 -8.95 -14.40 -4.69
N ILE A 82 -9.07 -13.07 -4.62
CA ILE A 82 -8.93 -12.20 -5.79
C ILE A 82 -7.47 -12.25 -6.25
N ASN A 83 -7.25 -12.44 -7.55
CA ASN A 83 -5.92 -12.53 -8.15
C ASN A 83 -5.63 -11.42 -9.17
N GLU A 84 -6.64 -10.69 -9.63
CA GLU A 84 -6.49 -9.61 -10.62
C GLU A 84 -7.70 -8.66 -10.60
N TYR A 85 -7.45 -7.41 -11.02
CA TYR A 85 -8.49 -6.47 -11.41
C TYR A 85 -8.38 -6.12 -12.90
N GLU A 86 -9.52 -6.03 -13.58
CA GLU A 86 -9.62 -5.50 -14.93
C GLU A 86 -10.23 -4.09 -14.87
N ILE A 87 -9.51 -3.09 -15.39
CA ILE A 87 -9.96 -1.71 -15.51
C ILE A 87 -10.29 -1.44 -16.98
N LYS A 88 -11.55 -1.17 -17.29
CA LYS A 88 -11.98 -0.76 -18.64
C LYS A 88 -12.44 0.68 -18.61
N TYR A 89 -12.00 1.49 -19.57
CA TYR A 89 -12.48 2.87 -19.72
C TYR A 89 -12.73 3.22 -21.18
N CYS A 90 -13.90 3.79 -21.45
CA CYS A 90 -14.38 4.12 -22.80
C CYS A 90 -14.79 5.58 -22.87
N ILE A 91 -14.54 6.24 -23.99
CA ILE A 91 -15.09 7.57 -24.24
C ILE A 91 -16.60 7.45 -24.41
N ILE A 92 -17.33 8.32 -23.73
CA ILE A 92 -18.78 8.42 -23.86
C ILE A 92 -19.19 9.84 -24.21
N GLN A 93 -20.35 9.96 -24.82
CA GLN A 93 -20.97 11.24 -25.17
C GLN A 93 -22.45 11.21 -24.78
N LYS A 94 -23.03 12.38 -24.56
CA LYS A 94 -24.45 12.51 -24.22
C LYS A 94 -25.19 13.01 -25.45
N ILE A 95 -25.95 12.13 -26.12
CA ILE A 95 -26.75 12.45 -27.30
C ILE A 95 -28.22 12.30 -26.91
N ASN A 96 -29.02 13.35 -27.09
CA ASN A 96 -30.45 13.37 -26.72
C ASN A 96 -30.69 12.91 -25.27
N ASP A 97 -29.87 13.42 -24.33
CA ASP A 97 -29.86 13.05 -22.92
C ASP A 97 -29.52 11.59 -22.58
N VAL A 98 -29.14 10.77 -23.56
CA VAL A 98 -28.70 9.40 -23.37
C VAL A 98 -27.18 9.32 -23.50
N TRP A 99 -26.53 8.63 -22.56
CA TRP A 99 -25.11 8.33 -22.64
C TRP A 99 -24.87 7.21 -23.64
N THR A 100 -24.03 7.47 -24.64
CA THR A 100 -23.64 6.50 -25.66
C THR A 100 -22.12 6.40 -25.71
N GLU A 101 -21.62 5.20 -25.98
CA GLU A 101 -20.19 5.01 -26.25
C GLU A 101 -19.84 5.72 -27.56
N ALA A 102 -18.74 6.48 -27.55
CA ALA A 102 -18.26 7.22 -28.71
C ALA A 102 -17.36 6.34 -29.59
N GLU A 103 -17.19 6.75 -30.86
CA GLU A 103 -16.22 6.16 -31.78
C GLU A 103 -14.79 6.52 -31.34
N GLY A 104 -14.24 5.76 -30.40
CA GLY A 104 -12.88 5.94 -29.88
C GLY A 104 -12.30 4.69 -29.21
N GLY A 105 -13.05 3.59 -29.23
CA GLY A 105 -12.67 2.33 -28.59
C GLY A 105 -12.67 2.40 -27.05
N CYS A 106 -12.62 1.23 -26.44
CA CYS A 106 -12.41 1.08 -25.01
C CYS A 106 -10.97 0.63 -24.76
N ILE A 107 -10.35 1.14 -23.71
CA ILE A 107 -9.03 0.68 -23.27
C ILE A 107 -9.23 -0.26 -22.09
N ILE A 108 -8.53 -1.40 -22.11
CA ILE A 108 -8.57 -2.43 -21.06
C ILE A 108 -7.19 -2.57 -20.40
N LYS A 109 -7.21 -2.35 -19.08
CA LYS A 109 -6.24 -2.44 -17.99
C LYS A 109 -6.21 -3.78 -17.25
N GLU A 110 -5.18 -4.61 -17.37
CA GLU A 110 -4.93 -5.64 -16.36
C GLU A 110 -4.14 -5.05 -15.19
N HIS A 111 -4.59 -5.30 -13.95
CA HIS A 111 -3.95 -4.84 -12.72
C HIS A 111 -3.85 -5.99 -11.71
N ARG A 112 -2.67 -6.59 -11.63
CA ARG A 112 -2.39 -7.78 -10.81
C ARG A 112 -1.90 -7.47 -9.40
N ALA A 113 -1.64 -6.21 -9.08
CA ALA A 113 -1.26 -5.79 -7.72
C ALA A 113 -2.51 -5.71 -6.84
N VAL A 114 -3.04 -6.86 -6.41
CA VAL A 114 -4.33 -6.98 -5.70
C VAL A 114 -4.40 -6.22 -4.37
N GLU A 115 -3.26 -5.99 -3.72
CA GLU A 115 -3.16 -5.19 -2.49
C GLU A 115 -3.33 -3.67 -2.75
N LEU A 116 -3.16 -3.24 -4.00
CA LEU A 116 -3.31 -1.85 -4.42
C LEU A 116 -4.66 -1.66 -5.10
N THR A 117 -5.58 -0.96 -4.45
CA THR A 117 -6.91 -0.66 -5.01
C THR A 117 -6.97 0.70 -5.72
N ASN A 118 -5.87 1.08 -6.37
CA ASN A 118 -5.76 2.28 -7.15
C ASN A 118 -5.03 2.05 -8.46
N PHE A 119 -5.40 2.82 -9.49
CA PHE A 119 -4.79 2.77 -10.80
C PHE A 119 -4.79 4.16 -11.44
N LYS A 120 -3.63 4.61 -11.92
CA LYS A 120 -3.51 5.90 -12.60
C LYS A 120 -3.85 5.75 -14.08
N LEU A 121 -4.99 6.30 -14.48
CA LEU A 121 -5.34 6.47 -15.89
C LEU A 121 -4.49 7.61 -16.48
N THR A 122 -3.87 7.37 -17.63
CA THR A 122 -3.03 8.33 -18.34
C THR A 122 -3.44 8.43 -19.80
N ASN A 123 -2.96 9.48 -20.49
CA ASN A 123 -3.26 9.76 -21.90
C ASN A 123 -4.78 9.88 -22.16
N LEU A 124 -5.51 10.43 -21.18
CA LEU A 124 -6.91 10.79 -21.36
C LEU A 124 -7.00 12.05 -22.23
N LEU A 125 -8.10 12.20 -22.96
CA LEU A 125 -8.38 13.41 -23.72
C LEU A 125 -8.95 14.49 -22.77
N PRO A 126 -8.59 15.76 -22.96
CA PRO A 126 -9.15 16.88 -22.18
C PRO A 126 -10.63 17.08 -22.48
N ASP A 127 -11.36 17.67 -21.52
CA ASP A 127 -12.81 17.98 -21.59
C ASP A 127 -13.70 16.83 -22.10
N THR A 128 -13.32 15.58 -21.81
CA THR A 128 -13.91 14.37 -22.38
C THR A 128 -14.56 13.53 -21.27
N TYR A 129 -15.74 12.96 -21.56
CA TYR A 129 -16.41 12.05 -20.65
C TYR A 129 -15.96 10.61 -20.88
N TYR A 130 -15.76 9.88 -19.79
CA TYR A 130 -15.41 8.47 -19.80
C TYR A 130 -16.38 7.65 -18.96
N ASN A 131 -16.72 6.45 -19.42
CA ASN A 131 -17.28 5.40 -18.58
C ASN A 131 -16.14 4.56 -18.03
N LEU A 132 -16.00 4.49 -16.72
CA LEU A 132 -15.02 3.69 -15.99
C LEU A 132 -15.71 2.43 -15.49
N GLN A 133 -15.06 1.28 -15.71
CA GLN A 133 -15.49 -0.02 -15.23
C GLN A 133 -14.31 -0.70 -14.53
N VAL A 134 -14.56 -1.28 -13.36
CA VAL A 134 -13.60 -2.14 -12.67
C VAL A 134 -14.24 -3.48 -12.38
N ARG A 135 -13.57 -4.57 -12.73
CA ARG A 135 -13.96 -5.94 -12.39
C ARG A 135 -12.90 -6.58 -11.52
N ALA A 136 -13.31 -7.38 -10.55
CA ALA A 136 -12.43 -8.24 -9.78
C ALA A 136 -12.45 -9.65 -10.37
N HIS A 137 -11.32 -10.33 -10.36
CA HIS A 137 -11.18 -11.68 -10.87
C HIS A 137 -10.66 -12.61 -9.77
N ASN A 138 -11.21 -13.81 -9.71
CA ASN A 138 -10.65 -14.94 -8.98
C ASN A 138 -10.58 -16.17 -9.90
N VAL A 139 -10.19 -17.32 -9.37
CA VAL A 139 -10.07 -18.56 -10.17
C VAL A 139 -11.39 -19.05 -10.80
N ILE A 140 -12.53 -18.55 -10.34
CA ILE A 140 -13.86 -18.89 -10.89
C ILE A 140 -14.21 -17.95 -12.05
N GLY A 141 -13.84 -16.67 -11.96
CA GLY A 141 -13.96 -15.73 -13.06
C GLY A 141 -14.08 -14.27 -12.60
N PHE A 142 -14.53 -13.43 -13.54
CA PHE A 142 -14.75 -12.00 -13.31
C PHE A 142 -16.07 -11.71 -12.59
N SER A 143 -16.05 -10.69 -11.75
CA SER A 143 -17.24 -10.04 -11.19
C SER A 143 -18.02 -9.31 -12.28
N VAL A 144 -19.26 -8.93 -11.96
CA VAL A 144 -19.93 -7.84 -12.69
C VAL A 144 -19.15 -6.53 -12.49
N PRO A 145 -19.16 -5.60 -13.47
CA PRO A 145 -18.38 -4.37 -13.37
C PRO A 145 -18.95 -3.41 -12.33
N GLY A 146 -18.06 -2.83 -11.52
CA GLY A 146 -18.33 -1.59 -10.82
C GLY A 146 -18.16 -0.41 -11.76
N GLU A 147 -19.17 0.47 -11.86
CA GLU A 147 -19.19 1.52 -12.87
C GLU A 147 -19.26 2.95 -12.31
N ALA A 148 -18.57 3.86 -12.97
CA ALA A 148 -18.67 5.29 -12.71
C ALA A 148 -18.40 6.08 -14.00
N ARG A 149 -19.06 7.23 -14.15
CA ARG A 149 -18.74 8.16 -15.23
C ARG A 149 -17.82 9.23 -14.68
N MET A 150 -16.85 9.65 -15.48
CA MET A 150 -16.00 10.79 -15.16
C MET A 150 -15.93 11.76 -16.32
N LYS A 151 -15.52 12.99 -16.03
CA LYS A 151 -15.16 14.02 -17.01
C LYS A 151 -13.76 14.54 -16.71
N THR A 152 -12.89 14.61 -17.70
CA THR A 152 -11.60 15.28 -17.56
C THR A 152 -11.75 16.80 -17.51
N SER A 153 -10.81 17.49 -16.87
CA SER A 153 -10.79 18.94 -16.89
C SER A 153 -10.50 19.45 -18.31
N ARG A 154 -10.83 20.72 -18.57
CA ARG A 154 -10.40 21.39 -19.80
C ARG A 154 -8.88 21.46 -19.81
N GLY A 155 -8.26 21.08 -20.92
CA GLY A 155 -6.84 21.34 -21.14
C GLY A 155 -6.62 22.85 -21.17
N SER A 156 -5.52 23.34 -20.61
CA SER A 156 -5.12 24.70 -20.92
C SER A 156 -4.74 24.75 -22.40
N ASP A 157 -5.34 25.67 -23.16
CA ASP A 157 -4.85 26.08 -24.49
C ASP A 157 -3.52 26.81 -24.30
N THR A 158 -2.51 26.08 -23.88
CA THR A 158 -1.13 26.50 -23.91
C THR A 158 -0.51 25.68 -25.01
N HIS A 159 -0.16 26.36 -26.11
CA HIS A 159 0.80 25.88 -27.11
C HIS A 159 1.84 24.96 -26.47
N PRO A 160 2.25 23.87 -27.14
CA PRO A 160 3.09 22.84 -26.56
C PRO A 160 4.50 23.39 -26.32
N LEU A 161 4.68 24.06 -25.19
CA LEU A 161 5.99 24.14 -24.57
C LEU A 161 6.11 22.86 -23.76
N VAL A 162 6.80 21.91 -24.39
CA VAL A 162 7.50 20.81 -23.76
C VAL A 162 8.01 21.31 -22.41
N HIS A 163 7.32 20.94 -21.34
CA HIS A 163 7.94 20.91 -20.05
C HIS A 163 8.03 19.45 -19.62
N ASP A 164 9.07 18.81 -20.15
CA ASP A 164 9.59 17.56 -19.66
C ASP A 164 9.83 17.64 -18.16
N ASN A 165 9.47 16.54 -17.50
CA ASN A 165 9.71 16.27 -16.11
C ASN A 165 11.14 16.65 -15.69
N SER A 166 11.22 17.60 -14.74
CA SER A 166 12.34 17.99 -13.87
C SER A 166 12.67 19.50 -13.90
N HIS A 167 11.68 20.35 -13.62
CA HIS A 167 12.00 21.67 -13.06
C HIS A 167 12.54 21.48 -11.64
N LEU A 168 13.86 21.31 -11.55
CA LEU A 168 14.59 22.03 -10.52
C LEU A 168 14.14 23.49 -10.64
N SER A 169 13.35 23.95 -9.67
CA SER A 169 12.85 25.32 -9.58
C SER A 169 13.97 26.27 -10.00
N SER A 170 13.68 27.31 -10.79
CA SER A 170 14.68 28.31 -11.21
C SER A 170 15.52 28.82 -10.03
N ALA A 171 14.96 28.81 -8.82
CA ALA A 171 15.66 29.05 -7.57
C ALA A 171 16.79 28.03 -7.26
N MET A 172 16.59 26.74 -7.52
CA MET A 172 17.58 25.69 -7.32
C MET A 172 18.77 25.82 -8.29
N ILE A 173 18.51 26.20 -9.56
CA ILE A 173 19.58 26.42 -10.54
C ILE A 173 20.51 27.56 -10.05
N VAL A 174 19.94 28.65 -9.53
CA VAL A 174 20.73 29.75 -8.95
C VAL A 174 21.54 29.26 -7.75
N VAL A 175 20.97 28.45 -6.86
CA VAL A 175 21.69 27.88 -5.70
C VAL A 175 22.85 26.99 -6.13
N ILE A 176 22.66 26.14 -7.15
CA ILE A 176 23.71 25.26 -7.68
C ILE A 176 24.85 26.10 -8.29
N VAL A 177 24.51 27.12 -9.09
CA VAL A 177 25.52 28.00 -9.71
C VAL A 177 26.33 28.73 -8.64
N VAL A 178 25.67 29.27 -7.61
CA VAL A 178 26.34 29.92 -6.48
C VAL A 178 27.25 28.94 -5.72
N ALA A 179 26.76 27.72 -5.45
CA ALA A 179 27.56 26.70 -4.78
C ALA A 179 28.80 26.30 -5.59
N VAL A 180 28.67 26.14 -6.91
CA VAL A 180 29.80 25.85 -7.81
C VAL A 180 30.82 26.99 -7.81
N LEU A 181 30.36 28.25 -7.85
CA LEU A 181 31.26 29.41 -7.78
C LEU A 181 32.02 29.46 -6.45
N ILE A 182 31.37 29.16 -5.32
CA ILE A 182 32.01 29.10 -4.00
C ILE A 182 33.08 27.99 -3.98
N VAL A 183 32.77 26.80 -4.52
CA VAL A 183 33.73 25.69 -4.59
C VAL A 183 34.94 26.08 -5.46
N ILE A 184 34.73 26.75 -6.58
CA ILE A 184 35.82 27.27 -7.42
C ILE A 184 36.68 28.28 -6.64
N LEU A 185 36.06 29.21 -5.90
CA LEU A 185 36.79 30.16 -5.07
C LEU A 185 37.62 29.47 -3.98
N VAL A 186 37.08 28.43 -3.32
CA VAL A 186 37.82 27.62 -2.34
C VAL A 186 38.99 26.88 -3.00
N ILE A 187 38.78 26.29 -4.18
CA ILE A 187 39.86 25.60 -4.91
C ILE A 187 40.96 26.58 -5.31
N VAL A 188 40.59 27.78 -5.78
CA VAL A 188 41.56 28.84 -6.11
C VAL A 188 42.29 29.30 -4.85
N ASP A 189 41.60 29.53 -3.74
CA ASP A 189 42.20 29.93 -2.46
C ASP A 189 43.19 28.88 -1.93
N VAL A 190 42.81 27.60 -1.96
CA VAL A 190 43.67 26.47 -1.57
C VAL A 190 44.86 26.31 -2.53
N SER A 191 44.64 26.47 -3.84
CA SER A 191 45.72 26.40 -4.83
C SER A 191 46.70 27.56 -4.66
N CYS A 192 46.21 28.77 -4.43
CA CYS A 192 47.02 29.94 -4.12
C CYS A 192 47.75 29.79 -2.77
N TYR A 193 47.13 29.15 -1.78
CA TYR A 193 47.77 28.80 -0.52
C TYR A 193 48.97 27.87 -0.73
N PHE A 194 48.81 26.80 -1.52
CA PHE A 194 49.91 25.86 -1.80
C PHE A 194 51.02 26.44 -2.67
N VAL A 195 50.70 27.38 -3.57
CA VAL A 195 51.68 27.96 -4.50
C VAL A 195 52.42 29.17 -3.91
N ASN A 196 51.77 29.98 -3.07
CA ASN A 196 52.33 31.26 -2.61
C ASN A 196 52.32 31.47 -1.09
N SER A 197 51.90 30.48 -0.28
CA SER A 197 51.80 30.62 1.19
C SER A 197 50.96 31.83 1.65
N THR A 198 50.04 32.31 0.82
CA THR A 198 49.11 33.40 1.14
C THR A 198 47.74 33.10 0.52
N GLY A 199 46.78 32.67 1.33
CA GLY A 199 45.38 32.51 0.90
C GLY A 199 44.70 33.86 0.71
N LEU A 200 43.81 33.96 -0.27
CA LEU A 200 42.96 35.12 -0.57
C LEU A 200 42.06 35.49 0.62
N LEU A 201 41.67 34.52 1.45
CA LEU A 201 40.93 34.75 2.71
C LEU A 201 41.70 35.57 3.76
N TRP A 202 43.04 35.60 3.69
CA TRP A 202 43.85 36.39 4.63
C TRP A 202 43.82 37.90 4.31
N LEU A 203 43.60 38.29 3.05
CA LEU A 203 43.48 39.70 2.64
C LEU A 203 42.22 40.39 3.19
N MET A 204 41.16 39.63 3.50
CA MET A 204 39.90 40.18 4.01
C MET A 204 39.84 40.30 5.54
N CYS A 205 40.85 39.83 6.28
CA CYS A 205 40.95 39.99 7.74
C CYS A 205 42.18 40.81 8.18
N GLY A 206 42.66 41.72 7.33
CA GLY A 206 43.68 42.70 7.68
C GLY A 206 43.07 43.93 8.37
N THR A 207 42.75 43.86 9.66
CA THR A 207 42.94 44.96 10.64
C THR A 207 42.54 44.50 12.05
N SER A 208 43.51 43.97 12.80
CA SER A 208 43.64 44.13 14.26
C SER A 208 44.91 43.43 14.73
N GLN A 209 46.02 44.18 14.84
CA GLN A 209 47.25 43.77 15.53
C GLN A 209 46.94 43.41 17.00
N THR A 210 47.54 42.39 17.61
CA THR A 210 48.81 42.43 18.39
C THR A 210 48.86 41.10 19.18
N ARG A 211 49.95 40.50 19.66
CA ARG A 211 51.42 40.66 19.62
C ARG A 211 51.98 39.47 20.42
N ASN A 212 52.98 38.76 19.86
CA ASN A 212 54.00 37.88 20.47
C ASN A 212 53.50 36.68 21.32
N GLN A 213 54.14 35.51 21.39
CA GLN A 213 55.54 35.11 21.19
C GLN A 213 55.58 33.57 21.00
N ARG A 214 56.62 33.09 20.32
CA ARG A 214 56.95 31.69 20.04
C ARG A 214 57.36 30.91 21.30
N GLU A 215 57.28 29.59 21.19
CA GLU A 215 58.16 28.50 21.69
C GLU A 215 57.28 27.31 22.11
N ASP A 216 57.18 26.26 21.29
CA ASP A 216 58.14 25.17 21.04
C ASP A 216 57.96 23.99 22.01
N ASP A 217 57.66 22.85 21.37
CA ASP A 217 58.15 21.51 21.64
C ASP A 217 57.66 20.65 22.82
N ALA A 218 56.87 19.66 22.43
CA ALA A 218 57.11 18.22 22.57
C ALA A 218 57.36 17.63 23.97
N LYS A 219 56.50 16.68 24.37
CA LYS A 219 56.89 15.26 24.43
C LYS A 219 55.76 14.32 24.88
N LEU A 220 55.64 13.23 24.11
CA LEU A 220 55.48 11.83 24.51
C LEU A 220 54.45 11.41 25.58
N GLY A 221 53.70 10.36 25.22
CA GLY A 221 53.13 9.37 26.13
C GLY A 221 51.74 8.93 25.66
N SER A 222 51.64 7.98 24.71
CA SER A 222 51.40 6.56 25.00
C SER A 222 50.29 6.32 26.04
N GLU A 223 49.17 5.74 25.63
CA GLU A 223 48.91 4.31 25.84
C GLU A 223 47.53 3.93 25.30
N ALA A 224 47.52 2.81 24.56
CA ALA A 224 46.36 1.99 24.28
C ALA A 224 46.36 0.82 25.26
N LYS A 225 45.15 0.37 25.63
CA LYS A 225 44.71 -1.04 25.76
C LYS A 225 43.31 -1.05 26.39
N GLU A 226 42.30 -1.47 25.64
CA GLU A 226 41.81 -2.86 25.58
C GLU A 226 41.41 -3.43 26.94
N LEU A 227 40.11 -3.71 27.10
CA LEU A 227 39.66 -4.98 27.67
C LEU A 227 38.43 -5.50 26.90
N LEU A 228 38.61 -6.75 26.47
CA LEU A 228 37.66 -7.67 25.85
C LEU A 228 36.50 -8.03 26.82
N ASN A 229 35.37 -8.53 26.30
CA ASN A 229 35.00 -9.95 26.41
C ASN A 229 33.54 -10.25 26.02
N ASN A 230 33.38 -11.26 25.14
CA ASN A 230 32.29 -12.26 24.93
C ASN A 230 30.82 -11.82 24.78
N GLY A 231 29.98 -12.38 23.91
CA GLY A 231 30.04 -13.64 23.14
C GLY A 231 28.77 -14.47 23.40
N ASN A 232 27.90 -14.63 22.38
CA ASN A 232 26.99 -15.78 22.08
C ASN A 232 25.97 -15.29 21.04
N LYS A 233 25.82 -15.81 19.81
CA LYS A 233 25.60 -17.16 19.25
C LYS A 233 24.28 -17.84 19.65
N ASP A 234 23.59 -18.21 18.56
CA ASP A 234 22.63 -19.30 18.35
C ASP A 234 21.15 -19.09 18.68
N SER A 235 20.34 -18.98 17.62
CA SER A 235 19.28 -19.97 17.33
C SER A 235 18.77 -19.81 15.90
N LYS A 236 19.18 -20.76 15.06
CA LYS A 236 18.61 -21.07 13.74
C LYS A 236 17.70 -22.27 13.94
N VAL A 237 16.43 -22.19 13.61
CA VAL A 237 15.61 -23.38 13.34
C VAL A 237 14.81 -23.14 12.07
N GLN A 238 15.21 -23.88 11.04
CA GLN A 238 14.49 -24.15 9.81
C GLN A 238 14.06 -25.62 9.91
N ILE A 239 12.77 -25.91 9.74
CA ILE A 239 12.32 -27.25 9.31
C ILE A 239 11.29 -27.04 8.21
N ASP A 240 11.64 -27.63 7.07
CA ASP A 240 10.85 -27.76 5.85
C ASP A 240 10.07 -29.09 5.89
N SER A 241 8.98 -29.10 5.12
CA SER A 241 8.43 -30.24 4.38
C SER A 241 7.41 -31.20 5.00
N GLN A 242 6.38 -31.37 4.15
CA GLN A 242 5.57 -32.56 3.86
C GLN A 242 4.19 -32.73 4.51
N ARG A 243 3.18 -32.62 3.63
CA ARG A 243 1.85 -33.24 3.75
C ARG A 243 2.00 -34.75 3.93
N PRO A 244 0.96 -35.40 4.48
CA PRO A 244 0.19 -36.32 3.65
C PRO A 244 -1.32 -36.07 3.71
N MET A 245 -1.98 -36.42 2.60
CA MET A 245 -3.42 -36.65 2.55
C MET A 245 -3.84 -37.66 3.61
N LEU A 246 -4.95 -37.39 4.30
CA LEU A 246 -5.84 -38.46 4.73
C LEU A 246 -7.29 -37.96 4.76
N ASP A 247 -8.08 -38.61 3.92
CA ASP A 247 -9.53 -38.62 3.92
C ASP A 247 -10.03 -39.15 5.28
N TYR A 248 -10.89 -38.39 5.95
CA TYR A 248 -11.74 -38.94 7.01
C TYR A 248 -12.99 -38.08 7.18
N SER A 249 -14.12 -38.65 6.75
CA SER A 249 -15.47 -38.19 7.07
C SER A 249 -15.80 -38.48 8.55
N MET A 250 -15.14 -37.76 9.46
CA MET A 250 -15.61 -37.65 10.84
C MET A 250 -16.50 -36.44 10.97
N LYS A 251 -17.72 -36.63 11.49
CA LYS A 251 -18.49 -35.55 12.09
C LYS A 251 -17.65 -35.01 13.24
N LYS A 252 -16.92 -33.92 12.96
CA LYS A 252 -16.06 -33.26 13.93
C LYS A 252 -16.94 -32.29 14.71
N ASP A 253 -17.39 -32.72 15.88
CA ASP A 253 -18.03 -31.81 16.81
C ASP A 253 -16.99 -30.82 17.30
N THR A 254 -17.20 -29.54 16.98
CA THR A 254 -16.32 -28.44 17.39
C THR A 254 -17.10 -27.57 18.37
N THR A 255 -16.50 -27.33 19.54
CA THR A 255 -17.06 -26.44 20.56
C THR A 255 -16.17 -25.21 20.65
N VAL A 256 -16.77 -24.03 20.61
CA VAL A 256 -16.07 -22.76 20.84
C VAL A 256 -16.77 -22.00 21.94
N GLU A 257 -16.00 -21.54 22.92
CA GLU A 257 -16.48 -20.67 23.99
C GLU A 257 -16.24 -19.21 23.57
N PHE A 258 -17.28 -18.38 23.67
CA PHE A 258 -17.24 -16.99 23.28
C PHE A 258 -17.61 -16.10 24.47
N ASP A 259 -16.67 -15.27 24.91
CA ASP A 259 -16.88 -14.27 25.93
C ASP A 259 -17.14 -12.90 25.29
N MET A 260 -18.37 -12.40 25.44
CA MET A 260 -18.79 -11.08 24.94
C MET A 260 -17.97 -9.92 25.52
N LYS A 261 -17.29 -10.09 26.67
CA LYS A 261 -16.50 -9.03 27.30
C LYS A 261 -15.06 -8.96 26.77
N ARG A 262 -14.59 -9.98 26.03
CA ARG A 262 -13.19 -10.16 25.65
C ARG A 262 -13.06 -10.64 24.19
N SER A 263 -13.48 -9.81 23.24
CA SER A 263 -13.60 -10.18 21.82
C SER A 263 -12.24 -10.24 21.09
N ILE A 264 -11.50 -11.35 21.20
CA ILE A 264 -10.55 -11.84 20.17
C ILE A 264 -10.50 -13.38 20.26
N SER A 265 -11.20 -14.09 19.38
CA SER A 265 -11.09 -15.55 19.26
C SER A 265 -10.44 -15.92 17.94
N LYS A 266 -9.17 -16.33 17.98
CA LYS A 266 -8.51 -17.05 16.86
C LYS A 266 -8.86 -18.53 16.99
N THR A 267 -9.55 -19.09 16.01
CA THR A 267 -9.74 -20.55 15.91
C THR A 267 -8.45 -21.17 15.38
N SER A 268 -7.70 -21.86 16.25
CA SER A 268 -6.60 -22.74 15.83
C SER A 268 -7.07 -24.18 15.88
N PHE A 269 -6.85 -24.91 14.78
CA PHE A 269 -7.07 -26.34 14.73
C PHE A 269 -5.90 -27.04 15.43
N VAL A 270 -6.05 -27.40 16.71
CA VAL A 270 -5.09 -28.28 17.38
C VAL A 270 -5.48 -29.73 17.11
N GLY A 271 -4.64 -30.42 16.34
CA GLY A 271 -4.64 -31.87 16.23
C GLY A 271 -3.60 -32.46 17.18
N LYS A 272 -4.07 -33.38 18.03
CA LYS A 272 -3.36 -34.41 18.82
C LYS A 272 -2.01 -34.03 19.47
N ASP A 273 -1.99 -34.14 20.80
CA ASP A 273 -0.97 -34.93 21.50
C ASP A 273 -1.64 -35.71 22.64
N SER A 274 -1.52 -37.04 22.60
CA SER A 274 -1.69 -37.93 23.74
C SER A 274 -0.33 -38.49 24.10
N ALA A 275 0.17 -38.08 25.28
CA ALA A 275 1.12 -38.75 26.17
C ALA A 275 1.12 -37.86 27.43
N VAL A 276 0.85 -38.32 28.66
CA VAL A 276 1.04 -39.61 29.34
C VAL A 276 -0.25 -39.98 30.07
#